data_AF-A0A7D8UEF1-F1
#
_entry.id   AF-A0A7D8UEF1-F1
#
_cell.length_a   1.000
_cell.length_b   1.000
_cell.length_c   1.000
_cell.angle_alpha   90.00
_cell.angle_beta   90.00
_cell.angle_gamma   90.00
#
_symmetry.space_group_name_H-M   'P 1'
#
loop_
_entity.id
_entity.type
_entity.pdbx_description
1 polymer ?
#
loop_
_entity_poly.entity_id
_entity_poly.type
_entity_poly.pdbx_seq_one_letter_code
_entity_poly.pdbx_strand_id
1 'polypeptide(L)'
;MKIASTRRWLVASALVATAAGCRGGHWMQPPGPLQQQQATAVIHDPYPQADLGPSDAGSRPPAYQNPLPEAVRNRLKHDSMPWVPSR
;
A
#
# COMPACT_ATOMS: atom_id res chain seq x y z
N MET A 1 11.81 -0.59 51.16
CA MET A 1 10.58 -0.68 50.32
C MET A 1 10.90 -0.27 48.87
N LYS A 2 11.23 -1.22 47.97
CA LYS A 2 11.49 -0.95 46.52
C LYS A 2 10.65 -1.81 45.57
N ILE A 3 9.91 -2.78 46.11
CA ILE A 3 9.23 -3.86 45.37
C ILE A 3 7.91 -3.38 44.72
N ALA A 4 7.26 -2.33 45.27
CA ALA A 4 5.99 -1.83 44.76
C ALA A 4 6.11 -1.03 43.45
N SER A 5 7.27 -0.42 43.19
CA SER A 5 7.54 0.36 41.98
C SER A 5 7.65 -0.54 40.76
N THR A 6 8.44 -1.62 40.87
CA THR A 6 8.69 -2.59 39.78
C THR A 6 7.43 -3.30 39.32
N ARG A 7 6.50 -3.63 40.24
CA ARG A 7 5.23 -4.28 39.88
C ARG A 7 4.31 -3.39 39.04
N ARG A 8 4.32 -2.08 39.28
CA ARG A 8 3.53 -1.11 38.49
C ARG A 8 4.06 -0.98 37.06
N TRP A 9 5.38 -0.98 36.90
CA TRP A 9 6.01 -0.96 35.57
C TRP A 9 5.72 -2.21 34.76
N LEU A 10 5.73 -3.39 35.39
CA LEU A 10 5.41 -4.66 34.72
C LEU A 10 3.95 -4.73 34.25
N VAL A 11 3.00 -4.24 35.06
CA VAL A 11 1.59 -4.20 34.66
C VAL A 11 1.37 -3.20 33.53
N ALA A 12 2.01 -2.03 33.59
CA ALA A 12 1.92 -1.02 32.53
C ALA A 12 2.51 -1.52 31.20
N SER A 13 3.67 -2.20 31.22
CA SER A 13 4.27 -2.74 30.00
C SER A 13 3.45 -3.87 29.37
N ALA A 14 2.86 -4.74 30.19
CA ALA A 14 1.95 -5.78 29.71
C ALA A 14 0.69 -5.19 29.04
N LEU A 15 0.14 -4.11 29.57
CA LEU A 15 -1.03 -3.41 29.00
C LEU A 15 -0.72 -2.70 27.68
N VAL A 16 0.48 -2.12 27.56
CA VAL A 16 0.94 -1.51 26.30
C VAL A 16 1.17 -2.58 25.22
N ALA A 17 1.72 -3.74 25.59
CA ALA A 17 1.98 -4.83 24.65
C ALA A 17 0.70 -5.45 24.08
N THR A 18 -0.40 -5.50 24.84
CA THR A 18 -1.69 -6.00 24.34
C THR A 18 -2.45 -4.97 23.49
N ALA A 19 -2.27 -3.67 23.76
CA ALA A 19 -2.80 -2.61 22.92
C ALA A 19 -2.03 -2.44 21.59
N ALA A 20 -0.74 -2.77 21.59
CA ALA A 20 0.07 -2.88 20.38
C ALA A 20 -0.24 -4.22 19.67
N GLY A 21 -1.41 -4.30 19.02
CA GLY A 21 -1.78 -5.49 18.25
C GLY A 21 -0.68 -5.88 17.25
N CYS A 22 -0.41 -7.18 17.11
CA CYS A 22 0.56 -7.74 16.15
C CYS A 22 0.05 -7.65 14.70
N ARG A 23 -0.44 -6.48 14.28
CA ARG A 23 -0.70 -6.21 12.87
C ARG A 23 0.67 -6.03 12.21
N GLY A 24 1.29 -7.16 11.86
CA GLY A 24 2.62 -7.27 11.29
C GLY A 24 2.80 -6.20 10.22
N GLY A 25 3.65 -5.22 10.54
CA GLY A 25 3.88 -4.08 9.69
C GLY A 25 4.42 -4.53 8.35
N HIS A 26 3.79 -4.09 7.27
CA HIS A 26 4.33 -4.19 5.91
C HIS A 26 5.67 -3.46 5.75
N TRP A 27 6.17 -2.77 6.80
CA TRP A 27 7.39 -1.98 6.80
C TRP A 27 8.67 -2.79 6.56
N MET A 28 8.67 -4.10 6.84
CA MET A 28 9.83 -4.98 6.62
C MET A 28 9.54 -6.10 5.61
N GLN A 29 8.37 -6.11 4.97
CA GLN A 29 8.09 -7.08 3.92
C GLN A 29 8.86 -6.68 2.67
N PRO A 30 9.53 -7.61 1.96
CA PRO A 30 10.08 -7.29 0.67
C PRO A 30 8.96 -6.77 -0.23
N PRO A 31 9.20 -5.70 -0.99
CA PRO A 31 8.20 -5.21 -1.90
C PRO A 31 7.97 -6.34 -2.92
N GLY A 32 6.71 -6.75 -3.11
CA GLY A 32 6.35 -7.93 -3.90
C GLY A 32 6.87 -7.90 -5.35
N PRO A 33 6.52 -8.87 -6.21
CA PRO A 33 7.00 -8.93 -7.59
C PRO A 33 6.85 -7.59 -8.33
N LEU A 34 7.82 -7.26 -9.19
CA LEU A 34 7.86 -5.98 -9.92
C LEU A 34 6.54 -5.67 -10.65
N GLN A 35 5.89 -6.69 -11.23
CA GLN A 35 4.61 -6.56 -11.91
C GLN A 35 3.50 -6.06 -10.98
N GLN A 36 3.47 -6.56 -9.74
CA GLN A 36 2.52 -6.12 -8.72
C GLN A 36 2.79 -4.65 -8.32
N GLN A 37 4.07 -4.27 -8.20
CA GLN A 37 4.45 -2.89 -7.91
C GLN A 37 4.03 -1.95 -9.04
N GLN A 38 4.26 -2.33 -10.30
CA GLN A 38 3.84 -1.57 -11.47
C GLN A 38 2.32 -1.42 -11.56
N ALA A 39 1.57 -2.51 -11.35
CA ALA A 39 0.11 -2.46 -11.34
C ALA A 39 -0.42 -1.52 -10.24
N THR A 40 0.20 -1.55 -9.06
CA THR A 40 -0.12 -0.66 -7.94
C THR A 40 0.16 0.80 -8.30
N ALA A 41 1.30 1.07 -8.93
CA ALA A 41 1.68 2.41 -9.37
C ALA A 41 0.69 2.98 -10.39
N VAL A 42 0.18 2.15 -11.31
CA VAL A 42 -0.82 2.56 -12.31
C VAL A 42 -2.19 2.83 -11.67
N ILE A 43 -2.63 2.00 -10.72
CA ILE A 43 -3.96 2.15 -10.08
C ILE A 43 -4.02 3.40 -9.19
N HIS A 44 -2.94 3.70 -8.49
CA HIS A 44 -2.86 4.82 -7.53
C HIS A 44 -2.18 6.06 -8.12
N ASP A 45 -2.08 6.14 -9.45
CA ASP A 45 -1.51 7.28 -10.13
C ASP A 45 -2.41 8.52 -9.97
N PRO A 46 -1.90 9.66 -9.47
CA PRO A 46 -2.67 10.91 -9.40
C PRO A 46 -2.91 11.55 -10.78
N TYR A 47 -2.17 11.17 -11.83
CA TYR A 47 -2.31 11.79 -13.15
C TYR A 47 -3.55 11.29 -13.90
N PRO A 48 -4.26 12.19 -14.61
CA PRO A 48 -5.42 11.81 -15.40
C PRO A 48 -5.03 10.83 -16.50
N GLN A 49 -5.98 9.97 -16.87
CA GLN A 49 -5.83 9.10 -18.02
C GLN A 49 -6.01 9.92 -19.30
N ALA A 50 -5.39 9.51 -20.40
CA ALA A 50 -5.40 10.26 -21.67
C ALA A 50 -6.82 10.51 -22.21
N ASP A 51 -7.78 9.66 -21.82
CA ASP A 51 -9.19 9.69 -22.16
C ASP A 51 -10.07 10.48 -21.17
N LEU A 52 -9.55 10.86 -20.00
CA LEU A 52 -10.33 11.42 -18.89
C LEU A 52 -9.98 12.87 -18.54
N GLY A 53 -8.91 13.44 -19.12
CA GLY A 53 -8.50 14.80 -18.80
C GLY A 53 -7.48 15.40 -19.78
N PRO A 54 -7.00 16.62 -19.49
CA PRO A 54 -5.93 17.25 -20.24
C PRO A 54 -4.65 16.43 -20.20
N SER A 55 -3.88 16.46 -21.29
CA SER A 55 -2.59 15.78 -21.37
C SER A 55 -1.64 16.26 -20.28
N ASP A 56 -1.02 15.31 -19.59
CA ASP A 56 -0.01 15.50 -18.55
C ASP A 56 1.41 15.67 -19.12
N ALA A 57 1.54 15.79 -20.45
CA ALA A 57 2.76 15.84 -21.26
C ALA A 57 4.04 16.25 -20.50
N GLY A 58 4.73 15.24 -19.94
CA GLY A 58 6.04 15.39 -19.29
C GLY A 58 6.03 15.39 -17.76
N SER A 59 4.87 15.29 -17.12
CA SER A 59 4.77 15.19 -15.65
C SER A 59 5.13 13.78 -15.15
N ARG A 60 4.90 12.77 -15.99
CA ARG A 60 5.08 11.36 -15.66
C ARG A 60 6.45 10.86 -16.15
N PRO A 61 7.08 9.87 -15.50
CA PRO A 61 8.29 9.27 -16.04
C PRO A 61 8.03 8.62 -17.42
N PRO A 62 9.00 8.65 -18.35
CA PRO A 62 8.79 8.23 -19.74
C PRO A 62 8.21 6.82 -19.92
N ALA A 63 8.61 5.88 -19.07
CA ALA A 63 8.14 4.49 -19.11
C ALA A 63 6.65 4.33 -18.77
N TYR A 64 6.04 5.34 -18.14
CA TYR A 64 4.64 5.34 -17.73
C TYR A 64 3.81 6.35 -18.53
N GLN A 65 4.43 7.13 -19.42
CA GLN A 65 3.75 8.16 -20.19
C GLN A 65 2.64 7.59 -21.07
N ASN A 66 2.82 6.36 -21.56
CA ASN A 66 1.81 5.65 -22.34
C ASN A 66 0.91 4.83 -21.42
N PRO A 67 -0.41 5.12 -21.36
CA PRO A 67 -1.34 4.34 -20.55
C PRO A 67 -1.52 2.93 -21.11
N LEU A 68 -1.90 2.00 -20.23
CA LEU A 68 -2.31 0.66 -20.64
C LEU A 68 -3.57 0.72 -21.51
N PRO A 69 -3.74 -0.19 -22.49
CA PRO A 69 -4.99 -0.33 -23.23
C PRO A 69 -6.18 -0.52 -22.28
N GLU A 70 -7.33 0.06 -22.60
CA GLU A 70 -8.50 0.04 -21.71
C GLU A 70 -8.93 -1.36 -21.28
N ALA A 71 -8.92 -2.32 -22.19
CA ALA A 71 -9.28 -3.71 -21.88
C ALA A 71 -8.37 -4.34 -20.82
N VAL A 72 -7.07 -4.00 -20.83
CA VAL A 72 -6.10 -4.46 -19.83
C VAL A 72 -6.31 -3.70 -18.52
N ARG A 73 -6.48 -2.38 -18.61
CA ARG A 73 -6.73 -1.48 -17.47
C ARG A 73 -7.95 -1.90 -16.64
N ASN A 74 -9.04 -2.27 -17.31
CA ASN A 74 -10.28 -2.71 -16.65
C ASN A 74 -10.13 -4.02 -15.89
N ARG A 75 -9.21 -4.91 -16.33
CA ARG A 75 -8.92 -6.17 -15.62
C ARG A 75 -7.75 -6.07 -14.65
N LEU A 76 -6.91 -5.05 -14.76
CA LEU A 76 -5.66 -4.91 -14.02
C LEU A 76 -5.82 -5.12 -12.51
N LYS A 77 -6.84 -4.51 -11.90
CA LYS A 77 -7.12 -4.67 -10.46
C LYS A 77 -7.46 -6.11 -10.10
N HIS A 78 -8.27 -6.78 -10.92
CA HIS A 78 -8.66 -8.18 -10.69
C HIS A 78 -7.48 -9.13 -10.87
N ASP A 79 -6.71 -8.94 -11.94
CA ASP A 79 -5.60 -9.81 -12.33
C ASP A 79 -4.38 -9.64 -11.42
N SER A 80 -4.11 -8.42 -10.94
CA SER A 80 -2.89 -8.08 -10.20
C SER A 80 -3.09 -7.99 -8.68
N MET A 81 -4.32 -7.83 -8.23
CA MET A 81 -4.66 -7.58 -6.81
C MET A 81 -5.92 -8.36 -6.37
N PRO A 82 -5.96 -9.70 -6.50
CA PRO A 82 -7.14 -10.50 -6.18
C PRO A 82 -7.61 -10.39 -4.71
N TRP A 83 -6.76 -9.90 -3.81
CA TRP A 83 -7.10 -9.67 -2.40
C TRP A 83 -7.77 -8.31 -2.13
N VAL A 84 -7.82 -7.39 -3.10
CA VAL A 84 -8.48 -6.09 -2.95
C VAL A 84 -9.93 -6.19 -3.42
N PRO A 85 -10.93 -5.94 -2.54
CA PRO A 85 -12.33 -6.00 -2.95
C PRO A 85 -12.63 -5.05 -4.12
N SER A 86 -13.28 -5.57 -5.15
CA SER A 86 -13.96 -4.76 -6.18
C SER A 86 -15.24 -4.21 -5.56
N ARG A 87 -15.16 -3.00 -4.99
CA ARG A 87 -16.35 -2.22 -4.60
C ARG A 87 -17.10 -1.75 -5.83
#